data_AF-A0A7S4QE39-F1
#
_entry.id   AF-A0A7S4QE39-F1
#
_cell.length_a   1.000
_cell.length_b   1.000
_cell.length_c   1.000
_cell.angle_alpha   90.00
_cell.angle_beta   90.00
_cell.angle_gamma   90.00
#
_symmetry.space_group_name_H-M   'P 1'
#
loop_
_entity.id
_entity.type
_entity.pdbx_description
1 polymer ?
#
loop_
_entity_poly.entity_id
_entity_poly.type
_entity_poly.pdbx_seq_one_letter_code
_entity_poly.pdbx_strand_id
1 'polypeptide(L)'
;YGSHFTSYRKENWNFQGMGTFLLTKSVEHALSAQVFRCPIPLNLPGSAEVSIPVGVAVKVGAHVLSKFGYVTRLNGRVHTGGTFSLSGDVHVEVGEDDLAVQGPKTKAEGFAEIRVTAGKRAASPTSSVLSILSKLPAEDA
;
A
#
# COMPACT_ATOMS: atom_id res chain seq x y z
N TYR A 1 14.41 -10.16 -9.52
CA TYR A 1 13.65 -9.96 -8.27
C TYR A 1 14.01 -8.61 -7.70
N GLY A 2 13.05 -7.70 -7.55
CA GLY A 2 13.32 -6.37 -7.02
C GLY A 2 12.05 -5.54 -6.94
N SER A 3 12.08 -4.48 -6.13
CA SER A 3 10.98 -3.52 -6.07
C SER A 3 11.22 -2.45 -7.13
N HIS A 4 10.28 -2.34 -8.06
CA HIS A 4 10.25 -1.35 -9.11
C HIS A 4 9.24 -0.27 -8.74
N PHE A 5 9.60 0.99 -8.93
CA PHE A 5 8.76 2.13 -8.61
C PHE A 5 8.55 2.98 -9.84
N THR A 6 7.34 3.51 -9.97
CA THR A 6 6.97 4.50 -10.97
C THR A 6 6.36 5.70 -10.25
N SER A 7 6.88 6.91 -10.44
CA SER A 7 6.33 8.13 -9.85
C SER A 7 5.08 8.60 -10.60
N TYR A 8 4.37 9.57 -10.04
CA TYR A 8 3.29 10.29 -10.75
C TYR A 8 3.76 10.97 -12.04
N ARG A 9 5.06 11.30 -12.15
CA ARG A 9 5.69 11.85 -13.36
C ARG A 9 6.18 10.77 -14.33
N LYS A 10 5.82 9.51 -14.09
CA LYS A 10 6.20 8.33 -14.91
C LYS A 10 7.71 8.03 -14.90
N GLU A 11 8.44 8.54 -13.92
CA GLU A 11 9.86 8.21 -13.74
C GLU A 11 9.96 6.84 -13.09
N ASN A 12 10.91 6.02 -13.56
CA ASN A 12 11.11 4.66 -13.06
C ASN A 12 12.44 4.54 -12.32
N TRP A 13 12.42 3.89 -11.16
CA TRP A 13 13.65 3.56 -10.43
C TRP A 13 13.52 2.26 -9.65
N ASN A 14 14.67 1.72 -9.29
CA ASN A 14 14.79 0.60 -8.38
C ASN A 14 15.24 1.11 -7.02
N PHE A 15 14.61 0.62 -5.96
CA PHE A 15 14.99 0.96 -4.60
C PHE A 15 15.01 -0.32 -3.77
N GLN A 16 16.11 -0.60 -3.08
CA GLN A 16 16.31 -1.84 -2.30
C GLN A 16 16.45 -1.60 -0.79
N GLY A 17 16.12 -0.39 -0.31
CA GLY A 17 16.15 -0.09 1.12
C GLY A 17 15.21 -0.99 1.93
N MET A 18 15.63 -1.29 3.16
CA MET A 18 14.88 -2.09 4.13
C MET A 18 14.26 -1.18 5.20
N GLY A 19 13.12 -1.59 5.77
CA GLY A 19 12.40 -0.82 6.77
C GLY A 19 11.14 -0.16 6.21
N THR A 20 10.72 0.93 6.85
CA THR A 20 9.45 1.62 6.56
C THR A 20 9.69 2.88 5.75
N PHE A 21 8.96 3.04 4.65
CA PHE A 21 9.08 4.20 3.76
C PHE A 21 7.72 4.81 3.48
N LEU A 22 7.66 6.14 3.41
CA LEU A 22 6.49 6.86 2.95
C LEU A 22 6.36 6.71 1.43
N LEU A 23 5.21 6.22 0.95
CA LEU A 23 4.91 6.09 -0.47
C LEU A 23 4.20 7.32 -1.01
N THR A 24 3.21 7.81 -0.26
CA THR A 24 2.39 8.96 -0.66
C THR A 24 1.81 9.62 0.58
N LYS A 25 1.64 10.94 0.49
CA LYS A 25 0.93 11.75 1.46
C LYS A 25 0.18 12.84 0.72
N SER A 26 -1.08 13.05 1.07
CA SER A 26 -1.89 14.19 0.66
C SER A 26 -2.53 14.80 1.89
N VAL A 27 -2.25 16.07 2.15
CA VAL A 27 -2.84 16.80 3.29
C VAL A 27 -4.31 17.09 3.03
N GLU A 28 -4.64 17.51 1.82
CA GLU A 28 -6.00 17.85 1.41
C GLU A 28 -6.97 16.68 1.54
N HIS A 29 -6.52 15.47 1.17
CA HIS A 29 -7.31 14.25 1.25
C HIS A 29 -7.13 13.51 2.59
N ALA A 30 -6.44 14.11 3.56
CA ALA A 30 -6.10 13.54 4.86
C ALA A 30 -5.50 12.11 4.77
N LEU A 31 -4.72 11.84 3.73
CA LEU A 31 -4.25 10.50 3.37
C LEU A 31 -2.73 10.38 3.47
N SER A 32 -2.25 9.25 4.00
CA SER A 32 -0.84 8.88 3.99
C SER A 32 -0.69 7.37 3.89
N ALA A 33 0.20 6.91 3.02
CA ALA A 33 0.50 5.50 2.84
C ALA A 33 1.99 5.23 3.06
N GLN A 34 2.30 4.20 3.84
CA GLN A 34 3.65 3.72 4.08
C GLN A 34 3.76 2.25 3.68
N VAL A 35 4.94 1.85 3.23
CA VAL A 35 5.28 0.46 2.93
C VAL A 35 6.34 -0.03 3.90
N PHE A 36 6.15 -1.23 4.44
CA PHE A 36 7.16 -1.95 5.21
C PHE A 36 7.82 -3.00 4.32
N ARG A 37 9.16 -3.00 4.33
CA ARG A 37 9.97 -3.83 3.44
C ARG A 37 10.99 -4.65 4.20
N CYS A 38 11.13 -5.91 3.81
CA CYS A 38 12.05 -6.87 4.43
C CYS A 38 13.05 -7.42 3.41
N PRO A 39 14.28 -7.77 3.84
CA PRO A 39 15.18 -8.58 3.04
C PRO A 39 14.56 -9.95 2.78
N ILE A 40 14.77 -10.46 1.57
CA ILE A 40 14.66 -11.89 1.28
C ILE A 40 16.00 -12.40 0.76
N PRO A 41 16.49 -13.54 1.27
CA PRO A 41 17.65 -14.19 0.70
C PRO A 41 17.28 -14.68 -0.70
N LEU A 42 18.10 -14.32 -1.69
CA LEU A 42 18.08 -15.03 -2.96
C LEU A 42 18.93 -16.28 -2.74
N ASN A 43 18.32 -17.47 -2.79
CA ASN A 43 19.02 -18.76 -2.72
C ASN A 43 19.81 -19.03 -4.01
N LEU A 44 20.67 -18.10 -4.38
CA LEU A 44 21.49 -18.09 -5.59
C LEU A 44 22.94 -17.78 -5.16
N PRO A 45 23.94 -18.59 -5.56
CA PRO A 45 25.34 -18.34 -5.24
C PRO A 45 25.77 -16.93 -5.68
N GLY A 46 26.37 -16.17 -4.77
CA GLY A 46 26.87 -14.81 -5.04
C GLY A 46 25.80 -13.71 -5.15
N SER A 47 24.53 -14.01 -4.84
CA SER A 47 23.46 -13.00 -4.92
C SER A 47 23.32 -12.20 -3.63
N ALA A 48 23.17 -10.88 -3.77
CA ALA A 48 22.80 -10.00 -2.67
C ALA A 48 21.33 -10.21 -2.26
N GLU A 49 21.00 -9.95 -1.00
CA GLU A 49 19.61 -9.88 -0.53
C GLU A 49 18.85 -8.81 -1.31
N VAL A 50 17.57 -9.08 -1.61
CA VAL A 50 16.68 -8.08 -2.22
C VAL A 50 15.57 -7.72 -1.25
N SER A 51 15.11 -6.48 -1.30
CA SER A 51 14.06 -5.98 -0.42
C SER A 51 12.70 -6.06 -1.11
N ILE A 52 11.75 -6.75 -0.48
CA ILE A 52 10.36 -6.86 -0.95
C ILE A 52 9.40 -6.14 0.00
N PRO A 53 8.29 -5.58 -0.50
CA PRO A 53 7.24 -5.06 0.36
C PRO A 53 6.46 -6.23 0.98
N VAL A 54 6.29 -6.20 2.29
CA VAL A 54 5.57 -7.25 3.06
C VAL A 54 4.31 -6.72 3.73
N GLY A 55 4.18 -5.40 3.82
CA GLY A 55 2.95 -4.79 4.28
C GLY A 55 2.83 -3.32 3.92
N VAL A 56 1.61 -2.82 4.01
CA VAL A 56 1.25 -1.43 3.79
C VAL A 56 0.44 -0.94 4.97
N ALA A 57 0.71 0.28 5.42
CA ALA A 57 -0.12 1.01 6.36
C ALA A 57 -0.70 2.25 5.68
N VAL A 58 -2.01 2.46 5.79
CA VAL A 58 -2.71 3.62 5.25
C VAL A 58 -3.41 4.35 6.39
N LYS A 59 -3.13 5.64 6.55
CA LYS A 59 -3.91 6.55 7.38
C LYS A 59 -4.79 7.39 6.45
N VAL A 60 -6.08 7.45 6.72
CA VAL A 60 -7.04 8.24 5.95
C VAL A 60 -8.08 8.86 6.90
N GLY A 61 -8.08 10.19 6.99
CA GLY A 61 -8.83 10.89 8.04
C GLY A 61 -8.45 10.40 9.44
N ALA A 62 -9.44 9.93 10.20
CA ALA A 62 -9.26 9.34 11.52
C ALA A 62 -8.99 7.82 11.50
N HIS A 63 -9.00 7.20 10.32
CA HIS A 63 -8.90 5.75 10.16
C HIS A 63 -7.48 5.30 9.87
N VAL A 64 -7.12 4.15 10.41
CA VAL A 64 -5.83 3.48 10.18
C VAL A 64 -6.09 2.08 9.68
N LEU A 65 -5.49 1.76 8.54
CA LEU A 65 -5.55 0.46 7.91
C LEU A 65 -4.15 -0.11 7.77
N SER A 66 -4.06 -1.43 7.79
CA SER A 66 -2.84 -2.12 7.39
C SER A 66 -3.17 -3.41 6.67
N LYS A 67 -2.43 -3.74 5.62
CA LYS A 67 -2.44 -5.07 5.00
C LYS A 67 -1.06 -5.68 5.12
N PHE A 68 -1.00 -6.84 5.74
CA PHE A 68 0.20 -7.67 5.83
C PHE A 68 -0.15 -9.04 5.25
N GLY A 69 0.25 -9.26 4.01
CA GLY A 69 -0.19 -10.46 3.32
C GLY A 69 -1.71 -10.51 3.14
N TYR A 70 -2.32 -11.60 3.62
CA TYR A 70 -3.77 -11.82 3.59
C TYR A 70 -4.52 -11.25 4.79
N VAL A 71 -3.81 -10.62 5.72
CA VAL A 71 -4.43 -10.05 6.92
C VAL A 71 -4.58 -8.55 6.74
N THR A 72 -5.82 -8.11 6.60
CA THR A 72 -6.18 -6.70 6.67
C THR A 72 -6.64 -6.35 8.09
N ARG A 73 -6.11 -5.26 8.63
CA ARG A 73 -6.61 -4.64 9.86
C ARG A 73 -7.18 -3.27 9.53
N LEU A 74 -8.37 -2.97 10.04
CA LEU A 74 -9.00 -1.66 9.98
C LEU A 74 -9.27 -1.21 11.43
N ASN A 75 -8.71 -0.07 11.82
CA ASN A 75 -8.77 0.46 13.18
C ASN A 75 -8.44 -0.59 14.26
N GLY A 76 -7.41 -1.41 14.00
CA GLY A 76 -6.93 -2.45 14.91
C GLY A 76 -7.71 -3.77 14.86
N ARG A 77 -8.86 -3.85 14.18
CA ARG A 77 -9.66 -5.08 14.04
C ARG A 77 -9.31 -5.80 12.75
N VAL A 78 -9.26 -7.13 12.80
CA VAL A 78 -8.98 -7.96 11.62
C VAL A 78 -10.24 -8.12 10.77
N HIS A 79 -10.09 -7.95 9.46
CA HIS A 79 -11.14 -8.18 8.47
C HIS A 79 -10.59 -9.08 7.36
N THR A 80 -11.36 -10.12 7.01
CA THR A 80 -11.02 -11.06 5.91
C THR A 80 -11.76 -10.75 4.62
N GLY A 81 -12.71 -9.82 4.65
CA GLY A 81 -13.49 -9.41 3.49
C GLY A 81 -14.53 -8.34 3.83
N GLY A 82 -15.02 -7.65 2.80
CA GLY A 82 -16.18 -6.77 2.87
C GLY A 82 -15.90 -5.33 2.44
N THR A 83 -16.98 -4.57 2.30
CA THR A 83 -16.95 -3.14 1.97
C THR A 83 -17.43 -2.34 3.17
N PHE A 84 -16.71 -1.27 3.51
CA PHE A 84 -16.96 -0.44 4.68
C PHE A 84 -17.03 1.03 4.26
N SER A 85 -18.15 1.68 4.60
CA SER A 85 -18.27 3.13 4.56
C SER A 85 -18.04 3.66 5.97
N LEU A 86 -16.99 4.44 6.13
CA LEU A 86 -16.51 4.95 7.41
C LEU A 86 -16.82 6.44 7.53
N SER A 87 -16.70 6.97 8.75
CA SER A 87 -16.88 8.40 9.00
C SER A 87 -15.91 9.26 8.17
N GLY A 88 -16.38 10.44 7.76
CA GLY A 88 -15.57 11.36 6.94
C GLY A 88 -15.40 10.90 5.49
N ASP A 89 -16.44 10.27 4.92
CA ASP A 89 -16.53 9.86 3.52
C ASP A 89 -15.35 8.98 3.06
N VAL A 90 -14.89 8.10 3.95
CA VAL A 90 -13.85 7.11 3.65
C VAL A 90 -14.51 5.79 3.25
N HIS A 91 -14.11 5.25 2.11
CA HIS A 91 -14.58 3.94 1.64
C HIS A 91 -13.43 2.94 1.61
N VAL A 92 -13.69 1.73 2.11
CA VAL A 92 -12.70 0.66 2.20
C VAL A 92 -13.28 -0.61 1.62
N GLU A 93 -12.55 -1.25 0.73
CA GLU A 93 -12.85 -2.59 0.23
C GLU A 93 -11.73 -3.54 0.68
N VAL A 94 -12.11 -4.60 1.37
CA VAL A 94 -11.21 -5.64 1.84
C VAL A 94 -11.53 -6.91 1.07
N GLY A 95 -10.52 -7.45 0.39
CA GLY A 95 -10.51 -8.80 -0.13
C GLY A 95 -9.45 -9.64 0.57
N GLU A 96 -9.41 -10.93 0.26
CA GLU A 96 -8.34 -11.84 0.69
C GLU A 96 -6.99 -11.31 0.22
N ASP A 97 -6.86 -11.09 -1.10
CA ASP A 97 -5.63 -10.63 -1.73
C ASP A 97 -5.59 -9.11 -1.90
N ASP A 98 -6.73 -8.43 -1.87
CA ASP A 98 -6.81 -7.01 -2.20
C ASP A 98 -7.19 -6.14 -1.00
N LEU A 99 -6.77 -4.88 -1.06
CA LEU A 99 -7.27 -3.79 -0.23
C LEU A 99 -7.37 -2.54 -1.10
N ALA A 100 -8.53 -1.90 -1.11
CA ALA A 100 -8.71 -0.56 -1.67
C ALA A 100 -9.16 0.40 -0.56
N VAL A 101 -8.56 1.58 -0.53
CA VAL A 101 -8.88 2.65 0.42
C VAL A 101 -9.07 3.93 -0.36
N GLN A 102 -10.26 4.48 -0.31
CA GLN A 102 -10.61 5.78 -0.90
C GLN A 102 -10.81 6.78 0.23
N GLY A 103 -10.10 7.90 0.13
CA GLY A 103 -10.26 9.02 1.05
C GLY A 103 -11.48 9.88 0.72
N PRO A 104 -11.75 10.89 1.58
CA PRO A 104 -12.82 11.84 1.32
C PRO A 104 -12.66 12.49 -0.05
N LYS A 105 -13.81 12.81 -0.67
CA LYS A 105 -13.82 13.70 -1.82
C LYS A 105 -13.50 15.12 -1.38
N THR A 106 -12.58 15.78 -2.07
CA THR A 106 -12.38 17.22 -1.89
C THR A 106 -13.28 17.99 -2.84
N LYS A 107 -13.63 19.23 -2.48
CA LYS A 107 -14.58 20.06 -3.25
C LYS A 107 -14.11 20.38 -4.66
N ALA A 108 -12.83 20.23 -4.97
CA ALA A 108 -12.23 20.64 -6.23
C ALA A 108 -11.82 19.46 -7.12
N GLU A 109 -11.38 18.30 -6.60
CA GLU A 109 -10.48 17.45 -7.39
C GLU A 109 -10.79 15.94 -7.39
N GLY A 110 -11.75 15.44 -6.61
CA GLY A 110 -12.09 14.01 -6.57
C GLY A 110 -11.56 13.33 -5.30
N PHE A 111 -11.15 12.07 -5.38
CA PHE A 111 -10.69 11.30 -4.21
C PHE A 111 -9.29 10.73 -4.44
N ALA A 112 -8.51 10.67 -3.35
CA ALA A 112 -7.28 9.89 -3.29
C ALA A 112 -7.60 8.42 -3.05
N GLU A 113 -6.84 7.52 -3.67
CA GLU A 113 -7.03 6.08 -3.56
C GLU A 113 -5.70 5.34 -3.39
N ILE A 114 -5.68 4.38 -2.48
CA ILE A 114 -4.61 3.38 -2.36
C ILE A 114 -5.19 2.00 -2.67
N ARG A 115 -4.57 1.29 -3.61
CA ARG A 115 -4.83 -0.14 -3.85
C ARG A 115 -3.60 -0.95 -3.51
N VAL A 116 -3.80 -2.08 -2.84
CA VAL A 116 -2.77 -3.03 -2.46
C VAL A 116 -3.21 -4.40 -2.92
N THR A 117 -2.38 -5.08 -3.69
CA THR A 117 -2.58 -6.49 -4.02
C THR A 117 -1.48 -7.30 -3.36
N ALA A 118 -1.87 -8.29 -2.58
CA ALA A 118 -1.01 -9.24 -1.90
C ALA A 118 -1.03 -10.59 -2.63
N GLY A 119 -0.06 -11.43 -2.31
CA GLY A 119 0.00 -12.78 -2.86
C GLY A 119 1.14 -13.60 -2.29
N LYS A 120 1.09 -14.92 -2.54
CA LYS A 120 2.16 -15.83 -2.15
C LYS A 120 3.37 -15.60 -3.05
N ARG A 121 4.55 -15.57 -2.42
CA ARG A 121 5.82 -15.77 -3.12
C ARG A 121 6.47 -17.00 -2.53
N ALA A 122 7.07 -17.84 -3.37
CA ALA A 122 7.82 -19.00 -2.89
C ALA A 122 8.90 -18.62 -1.86
N ALA A 123 9.52 -17.44 -2.03
CA ALA A 123 10.51 -16.89 -1.12
C ALA A 123 9.94 -16.17 0.13
N SER A 124 8.61 -16.04 0.27
CA SER A 124 7.95 -15.43 1.43
C SER A 124 6.77 -16.30 1.89
N PRO A 125 7.00 -17.24 2.83
CA PRO A 125 5.97 -18.18 3.28
C PRO A 125 4.81 -17.49 4.01
N THR A 126 5.02 -16.27 4.51
CA THR A 126 4.00 -15.44 5.17
C THR A 126 3.29 -14.49 4.19
N SER A 127 3.41 -14.72 2.88
CA SER A 127 2.95 -13.87 1.76
C SER A 127 3.67 -12.52 1.64
N SER A 128 3.38 -11.77 0.58
CA SER A 128 4.04 -10.51 0.23
C SER A 128 3.05 -9.54 -0.41
N VAL A 129 3.41 -8.27 -0.46
CA VAL A 129 2.72 -7.29 -1.29
C VAL A 129 3.28 -7.39 -2.71
N LEU A 130 2.42 -7.60 -3.71
CA LEU A 130 2.82 -7.73 -5.11
C LEU A 130 2.83 -6.37 -5.80
N SER A 131 1.84 -5.52 -5.50
CA SER A 131 1.73 -4.17 -6.04
C SER A 131 1.08 -3.24 -5.04
N ILE A 132 1.44 -1.96 -5.14
CA ILE A 132 0.80 -0.87 -4.44
C ILE A 132 0.59 0.22 -5.48
N LEU A 133 -0.66 0.60 -5.68
CA LEU A 133 -1.03 1.72 -6.54
C LEU A 133 -1.53 2.85 -5.66
N SER A 134 -0.99 4.03 -5.88
CA SER A 134 -1.48 5.26 -5.29
C SER A 134 -1.99 6.15 -6.40
N LYS A 135 -3.21 6.64 -6.25
CA LYS A 135 -3.84 7.62 -7.13
C LYS A 135 -4.16 8.85 -6.30
N LEU A 136 -3.58 9.97 -6.68
CA LEU A 136 -4.05 11.28 -6.25
C LEU A 136 -4.83 11.88 -7.42
N PRO A 137 -5.87 12.66 -7.15
CA PRO A 137 -6.47 13.45 -8.20
C PRO A 137 -5.45 14.45 -8.78
N ALA A 138 -5.69 14.89 -10.01
CA ALA A 138 -4.79 15.82 -10.68
C ALA A 138 -4.89 17.18 -9.99
N GLU A 139 -3.75 17.72 -9.55
CA GLU A 139 -3.62 19.16 -9.34
C GLU A 139 -3.67 19.80 -10.73
N ASP A 140 -4.60 20.73 -10.97
CA ASP A 140 -4.60 21.51 -12.20
C ASP A 140 -3.24 22.23 -12.32
N ALA A 141 -2.54 21.98 -13.43
CA ALA A 141 -1.20 22.49 -13.73
C ALA A 141 -1.18 23.99 -14.09
#